data_AF-A0A956CNL6-F1
#
_entry.id   AF-A0A956CNL6-F1
#
_cell.length_a   1.000
_cell.length_b   1.000
_cell.length_c   1.000
_cell.angle_alpha   90.00
_cell.angle_beta   90.00
_cell.angle_gamma   90.00
#
_symmetry.space_group_name_H-M   'P 1'
#
loop_
_entity.id
_entity.type
_entity.pdbx_description
1 polymer ?
#
loop_
_entity_poly.entity_id
_entity_poly.type
_entity_poly.pdbx_seq_one_letter_code
_entity_poly.pdbx_strand_id
1 'polypeptide(L)' 'VGLSQTKFAEALGISVHTLRGWEQGRRTPHGPALALLRIAARHPKAVIENVASAA' A
#
# COMPACT_ATOMS: atom_id res chain seq x y z
N VAL A 1 1.12 10.94 -12.27
CA VAL A 1 1.80 11.21 -10.97
C VAL A 1 1.04 10.50 -9.88
N GLY A 2 1.64 9.46 -9.29
CA GLY A 2 1.03 8.62 -8.23
C GLY A 2 1.44 9.07 -6.83
N LEU A 3 0.97 8.35 -5.81
CA LEU A 3 1.34 8.58 -4.41
C LEU A 3 2.85 8.37 -4.19
N SER A 4 3.44 9.10 -3.23
CA SER A 4 4.77 8.74 -2.73
C SER A 4 4.72 7.40 -1.99
N GLN A 5 5.86 6.70 -1.88
CA GLN A 5 5.95 5.44 -1.13
C GLN A 5 5.36 5.57 0.28
N THR A 6 5.65 6.64 1.00
CA THR A 6 5.14 6.86 2.35
C THR A 6 3.62 6.97 2.37
N LYS A 7 3.03 7.79 1.47
CA LYS A 7 1.58 7.95 1.38
C LYS A 7 0.88 6.66 0.93
N PHE A 8 1.52 5.88 0.04
CA PHE A 8 0.98 4.59 -0.38
C PHE A 8 1.05 3.55 0.75
N ALA A 9 2.12 3.53 1.53
CA ALA A 9 2.25 2.64 2.68
C ALA A 9 1.20 2.99 3.77
N GLU A 10 1.03 4.27 4.06
CA GLU A 10 -0.01 4.80 4.96
C GLU A 10 -1.41 4.41 4.49
N ALA A 11 -1.71 4.61 3.20
CA ALA A 11 -2.99 4.22 2.59
C ALA A 11 -3.32 2.72 2.75
N LEU A 12 -2.28 1.88 2.74
CA LEU A 12 -2.40 0.43 2.91
C LEU A 12 -2.34 -0.02 4.37
N GLY A 13 -2.15 0.90 5.32
CA GLY A 13 -2.00 0.59 6.74
C GLY A 13 -0.73 -0.19 7.07
N ILE A 14 0.35 0.01 6.31
CA ILE A 14 1.64 -0.66 6.52
C ILE A 14 2.79 0.34 6.69
N SER A 15 3.89 -0.09 7.29
CA SER A 15 5.10 0.74 7.34
C SER A 15 5.71 0.93 5.94
N VAL A 16 6.33 2.10 5.70
CA VAL A 16 7.12 2.34 4.48
C VAL A 16 8.29 1.35 4.34
N HIS A 17 8.80 0.82 5.47
CA HIS A 17 9.82 -0.22 5.46
C HIS A 17 9.30 -1.54 4.88
N THR A 18 8.06 -1.93 5.22
CA THR A 18 7.39 -3.11 4.67
C THR A 18 7.26 -3.00 3.15
N LEU A 19 6.73 -1.86 2.67
CA LEU A 19 6.57 -1.59 1.24
C LEU A 19 7.92 -1.67 0.50
N ARG A 20 8.95 -1.00 1.02
CA ARG A 20 10.31 -1.06 0.45
C ARG A 20 10.87 -2.47 0.41
N GLY A 21 10.59 -3.28 1.43
CA GLY A 21 10.98 -4.68 1.46
C GLY A 21 10.36 -5.49 0.32
N TRP A 22 9.11 -5.21 -0.04
CA TRP A 22 8.43 -5.83 -1.18
C TRP A 22 8.99 -5.37 -2.52
N GLU A 23 9.10 -4.06 -2.72
CA GLU A 23 9.59 -3.50 -3.98
C GLU A 23 11.05 -3.89 -4.28
N GLN A 24 11.86 -4.09 -3.24
CA GLN A 24 13.25 -4.54 -3.35
C GLN A 24 13.39 -6.07 -3.37
N GLY A 25 12.28 -6.81 -3.38
CA GLY A 25 12.28 -8.28 -3.44
C GLY A 25 12.80 -8.99 -2.18
N ARG A 26 13.07 -8.27 -1.09
CA ARG A 26 13.51 -8.86 0.19
C ARG A 26 12.41 -9.62 0.90
N ARG A 27 11.15 -9.28 0.63
CA ARG A 27 9.95 -9.93 1.16
C ARG A 27 8.91 -10.02 0.06
N THR A 28 8.01 -10.99 0.14
CA THR A 28 6.87 -11.11 -0.80
C THR A 28 5.56 -10.95 -0.03
N PRO A 29 4.63 -10.09 -0.47
CA PRO A 29 3.32 -9.97 0.17
C PRO A 29 2.51 -11.27 0.00
N HIS A 30 1.85 -11.71 1.05
CA HIS A 30 1.00 -12.91 1.05
C HIS A 30 -0.29 -12.68 1.85
N GLY A 31 -1.29 -13.53 1.62
CA GLY A 31 -2.54 -13.49 2.37
C GLY A 31 -3.25 -12.13 2.26
N PRO A 32 -3.67 -11.50 3.39
CA PRO A 32 -4.39 -10.23 3.38
C PRO A 32 -3.63 -9.09 2.68
N ALA A 33 -2.30 -9.00 2.83
CA ALA A 33 -1.50 -7.97 2.18
C ALA A 33 -1.56 -8.07 0.65
N LEU A 34 -1.52 -9.29 0.10
CA LEU A 34 -1.66 -9.51 -1.34
C LEU A 34 -3.08 -9.20 -1.83
N ALA A 35 -4.10 -9.50 -1.02
CA ALA A 35 -5.48 -9.13 -1.33
C ALA A 35 -5.66 -7.59 -1.38
N LEU A 36 -5.09 -6.87 -0.41
CA LEU A 36 -5.09 -5.40 -0.38
C LEU A 36 -4.40 -4.80 -1.60
N LEU A 37 -3.22 -5.32 -1.99
CA LEU A 37 -2.53 -4.88 -3.20
C LEU A 37 -3.37 -5.10 -4.47
N ARG A 38 -4.10 -6.22 -4.56
CA ARG A 38 -5.01 -6.49 -5.69
C ARG A 38 -6.20 -5.54 -5.71
N ILE A 39 -6.76 -5.19 -4.55
CA ILE A 39 -7.83 -4.20 -4.43
C ILE A 39 -7.29 -2.82 -4.84
N ALA A 40 -6.12 -2.43 -4.33
CA ALA A 40 -5.44 -1.18 -4.67
C ALA A 40 -5.20 -1.04 -6.18
N ALA A 41 -4.80 -2.13 -6.85
CA ALA A 41 -4.61 -2.14 -8.29
C ALA A 41 -5.92 -1.97 -9.09
N ARG A 42 -7.04 -2.52 -8.61
CA ARG A 42 -8.35 -2.39 -9.27
C ARG A 42 -9.09 -1.10 -8.94
N HIS A 43 -8.90 -0.59 -7.72
CA HIS A 43 -9.63 0.55 -7.16
C HIS A 43 -8.65 1.58 -6.58
N PRO A 44 -7.82 2.25 -7.41
CA PRO A 44 -6.79 3.16 -6.93
C PRO A 44 -7.35 4.36 -6.17
N LYS A 45 -8.59 4.78 -6.46
CA LYS A 45 -9.27 5.86 -5.72
C LYS A 45 -9.50 5.51 -4.25
N ALA A 46 -9.87 4.26 -3.96
CA ALA A 46 -10.08 3.79 -2.59
C ALA A 46 -8.80 3.86 -1.74
N VAL A 47 -7.63 3.66 -2.36
CA VAL A 47 -6.33 3.81 -1.69
C VAL A 47 -6.08 5.28 -1.35
N ILE A 48 -6.34 6.19 -2.29
CA ILE A 48 -6.12 7.63 -2.10
C ILE A 48 -7.05 8.19 -1.01
N GLU A 49 -8.31 7.75 -0.96
CA GLU A 49 -9.29 8.18 0.03
C GLU A 49 -8.96 7.69 1.45
N ASN A 50 -8.39 6.49 1.59
CA ASN A 50 -8.00 5.94 2.90
C ASN A 50 -6.93 6.77 3.62
N VAL A 51 -6.10 7.54 2.90
CA VAL A 51 -5.08 8.42 3.50
C VAL A 51 -5.73 9.56 4.31
N ALA A 52 -6.95 9.98 3.98
CA ALA A 52 -7.62 11.09 4.66
C ALA A 52 -8.31 10.69 5.97
N SER A 53 -8.51 9.39 6.23
CA SER A 53 -9.31 8.88 7.35
C SER A 53 -8.49 8.25 8.48
N ALA A 54 -7.16 8.22 8.37
CA ALA A 54 -6.27 7.60 9.36
C ALA A 54 -5.84 8.55 10.50
N ALA A 55 -6.58 9.64 10.73
CA ALA A 55 -6.38 10.58 11.84
C ALA A 55 -7.31 10.28 13.01
#